data_AF-A0AAD7QCP8-F1
#
_entry.id   AF-A0AAD7QCP8-F1
#
_cell.length_a   1.000
_cell.length_b   1.000
_cell.length_c   1.000
_cell.angle_alpha   90.00
_cell.angle_beta   90.00
_cell.angle_gamma   90.00
#
_symmetry.space_group_name_H-M   'P 1'
#
loop_
_entity.id
_entity.type
_entity.pdbx_description
1 polymer ?
#
loop_
_entity_poly.entity_id
_entity_poly.type
_entity_poly.pdbx_seq_one_letter_code
_entity_poly.pdbx_strand_id
1 'polypeptide(L)'
;MHALKPKHPLKFADNPNNLTPQVTGNFTVSDRILVNDTKNKQDPVIGIGVNNISEQVSPAPMAIYVPYYPGLDVGQDLWGFNTSVRDASPKALVKWLAQRPEWKRMWGRDHFLVGGRIGLDYRRRTGNDSDWGTKLTNLPEARNMSLLPIESGTYNNEFPIPYPTYFHPSSDDEVLQWQRRMRRKKRPYLFSFSGAPRPESPDAIRNELIEQCQSSVTCKFLGCYHGA
;
A
#
# COMPACT_ATOMS: atom_id res chain seq x y z
N MET A 1 11.18 23.59 27.84
CA MET A 1 9.85 23.46 27.20
C MET A 1 9.03 22.44 27.99
N HIS A 2 7.96 22.89 28.65
CA HIS A 2 7.10 22.01 29.46
C HIS A 2 6.15 21.22 28.56
N ALA A 3 6.21 19.89 28.61
CA ALA A 3 5.25 19.01 27.98
C ALA A 3 4.04 18.82 28.89
N LEU A 4 2.85 19.18 28.39
CA LEU A 4 1.57 18.91 29.03
C LEU A 4 1.29 17.40 29.01
N LYS A 5 1.00 16.81 30.17
CA LYS A 5 0.52 15.42 30.28
C LYS A 5 -0.98 15.35 29.94
N PRO A 6 -1.45 14.36 29.17
CA PRO A 6 -2.88 14.12 28.98
C PRO A 6 -3.52 13.65 30.30
N LYS A 7 -4.61 14.31 30.70
CA LYS A 7 -5.53 13.82 31.72
C LYS A 7 -6.52 12.86 31.03
N HIS A 8 -6.57 11.63 31.54
CA HIS A 8 -7.45 10.49 31.19
C HIS A 8 -6.86 9.43 30.23
N PRO A 9 -6.82 8.14 30.65
CA PRO A 9 -6.45 7.03 29.79
C PRO A 9 -7.62 6.62 28.89
N LEU A 10 -7.34 6.44 27.60
CA LEU A 10 -8.25 5.80 26.65
C LEU A 10 -8.43 4.33 27.06
N LYS A 11 -9.64 3.95 27.48
CA LYS A 11 -10.04 2.55 27.64
C LYS A 11 -10.54 2.05 26.29
N PHE A 12 -9.91 1.02 25.75
CA PHE A 12 -10.47 0.22 24.66
C PHE A 12 -11.36 -0.85 25.29
N ALA A 13 -12.60 -0.97 24.80
CA ALA A 13 -13.54 -1.99 25.24
C ALA A 13 -13.29 -3.28 24.43
N ASP A 14 -12.92 -4.35 25.13
CA ASP A 14 -12.87 -5.71 24.58
C ASP A 14 -14.31 -6.21 24.39
N ASN A 15 -14.71 -6.52 23.15
CA ASN A 15 -15.92 -7.30 22.87
C ASN A 15 -15.52 -8.60 22.17
N PRO A 16 -15.59 -9.77 22.84
CA PRO A 16 -15.06 -11.04 22.33
C PRO A 16 -15.95 -11.76 21.30
N ASN A 17 -16.99 -11.13 20.76
CA ASN A 17 -17.97 -11.81 19.89
C ASN A 17 -17.98 -11.36 18.42
N ASN A 18 -16.87 -10.90 17.85
CA ASN A 18 -16.80 -10.67 16.40
C ASN A 18 -15.96 -11.75 15.71
N LEU A 19 -16.68 -12.69 15.08
CA LEU A 19 -16.12 -13.74 14.23
C LEU A 19 -15.25 -13.11 13.13
N THR A 20 -13.98 -13.46 13.11
CA THR A 20 -13.07 -13.18 12.00
C THR A 20 -13.50 -14.02 10.79
N PRO A 21 -13.73 -13.41 9.61
CA PRO A 21 -13.88 -14.19 8.38
C PRO A 21 -12.52 -14.79 8.04
N GLN A 22 -12.38 -16.11 8.14
CA GLN A 22 -11.26 -16.80 7.53
C GLN A 22 -11.48 -16.85 6.03
N VAL A 23 -10.64 -16.13 5.28
CA VAL A 23 -10.60 -16.21 3.82
C VAL A 23 -9.61 -17.30 3.45
N THR A 24 -10.10 -18.52 3.30
CA THR A 24 -9.37 -19.61 2.65
C THR A 24 -9.98 -19.79 1.26
N GLY A 25 -9.23 -19.44 0.21
CA GLY A 25 -9.69 -19.58 -1.16
C GLY A 25 -8.64 -19.16 -2.17
N ASN A 26 -8.46 -19.98 -3.22
CA ASN A 26 -7.66 -19.62 -4.39
C ASN A 26 -8.44 -18.61 -5.22
N PHE A 27 -7.94 -17.38 -5.30
CA PHE A 27 -8.61 -16.32 -6.03
C PHE A 27 -8.45 -16.47 -7.54
N THR A 28 -9.56 -16.46 -8.28
CA THR A 28 -9.60 -16.39 -9.75
C THR A 28 -10.09 -15.01 -10.20
N VAL A 29 -9.88 -14.68 -11.49
CA VAL A 29 -10.25 -13.39 -12.12
C VAL A 29 -11.74 -13.05 -11.98
N SER A 30 -12.59 -14.00 -11.57
CA SER A 30 -14.03 -13.79 -11.37
C SER A 30 -14.44 -13.45 -9.93
N ASP A 31 -13.50 -13.41 -8.99
CA ASP A 31 -13.84 -13.24 -7.58
C ASP A 31 -14.19 -11.79 -7.24
N ARG A 32 -15.44 -11.61 -6.83
CA ARG A 32 -16.05 -10.32 -6.51
C ARG A 32 -15.73 -9.94 -5.07
N ILE A 33 -15.09 -8.80 -4.86
CA ILE A 33 -15.00 -8.19 -3.53
C ILE A 33 -16.18 -7.25 -3.35
N LEU A 34 -17.14 -7.66 -2.51
CA LEU A 34 -18.24 -6.80 -2.08
C LEU A 34 -17.77 -5.95 -0.91
N VAL A 35 -17.73 -4.63 -1.10
CA VAL A 35 -17.47 -3.68 -0.01
C VAL A 35 -18.82 -3.25 0.55
N ASN A 36 -19.18 -3.74 1.74
CA ASN A 36 -20.37 -3.26 2.46
C ASN A 36 -20.04 -1.94 3.17
N ASP A 37 -20.72 -0.86 2.80
CA ASP A 37 -20.63 0.42 3.51
C ASP A 37 -21.53 0.37 4.76
N THR A 38 -20.95 0.24 5.95
CA THR A 38 -21.70 0.17 7.22
C THR A 38 -22.07 1.54 7.79
N LYS A 39 -22.12 2.59 6.97
CA LYS A 39 -22.54 3.93 7.42
C LYS A 39 -24.04 4.17 7.25
N ASN A 40 -24.86 3.45 8.01
CA ASN A 40 -26.17 3.97 8.40
C ASN A 40 -26.57 3.37 9.75
N LYS A 41 -26.24 4.09 10.81
CA LYS A 41 -26.74 3.83 12.16
C LYS A 41 -27.80 4.90 12.44
N GLN A 42 -29.06 4.55 12.24
CA GLN A 42 -30.17 5.37 12.66
C GLN A 42 -31.23 4.46 13.30
N ASP A 43 -31.27 4.42 14.62
CA ASP A 43 -32.49 4.16 15.37
C ASP A 43 -32.76 5.43 16.20
N PRO A 44 -33.98 5.98 16.17
CA PRO A 44 -34.93 5.61 17.21
C PRO A 44 -36.37 5.36 16.72
N VAL A 45 -37.14 4.74 17.62
CA VAL A 45 -38.43 4.05 17.42
C VAL A 45 -39.65 5.00 17.31
N ILE A 46 -40.69 4.47 16.63
CA ILE A 46 -42.16 4.71 16.68
C ILE A 46 -42.77 5.56 15.54
N GLY A 47 -43.54 4.89 14.67
CA GLY A 47 -44.56 5.49 13.79
C GLY A 47 -45.12 4.48 12.79
N ILE A 48 -46.40 4.09 12.93
CA ILE A 48 -47.13 3.21 12.00
C ILE A 48 -47.35 3.97 10.69
N GLY A 49 -46.86 3.42 9.58
CA GLY A 49 -47.13 3.92 8.23
C GLY A 49 -46.62 2.93 7.19
N VAL A 50 -47.53 2.12 6.65
CA VAL A 50 -47.25 1.20 5.54
C VAL A 50 -47.08 2.04 4.28
N ASN A 51 -45.85 2.45 3.98
CA ASN A 51 -45.51 3.02 2.69
C ASN A 51 -44.57 2.04 1.99
N ASN A 52 -45.06 1.44 0.91
CA ASN A 52 -44.28 0.69 -0.06
C ASN A 52 -43.22 1.63 -0.66
N ILE A 53 -42.06 1.70 -0.03
CA ILE A 53 -40.86 2.22 -0.67
C ILE A 53 -40.17 0.97 -1.22
N SER A 54 -40.25 0.78 -2.53
CA SER A 54 -39.30 -0.09 -3.21
C SER A 54 -37.93 0.51 -2.94
N GLU A 55 -37.24 0.01 -1.92
CA GLU A 55 -35.85 0.34 -1.68
C GLU A 55 -35.09 -0.16 -2.91
N GLN A 56 -34.83 0.75 -3.85
CA GLN A 56 -33.89 0.53 -4.92
C GLN A 56 -32.54 0.38 -4.23
N VAL A 57 -32.21 -0.85 -3.82
CA VAL A 57 -30.86 -1.21 -3.42
C VAL A 57 -30.01 -1.00 -4.66
N SER A 58 -29.36 0.17 -4.76
CA SER A 58 -28.31 0.41 -5.73
C SER A 58 -27.31 -0.74 -5.60
N PRO A 59 -26.94 -1.45 -6.68
CA PRO A 59 -25.99 -2.53 -6.58
C PRO A 59 -24.72 -2.01 -5.91
N ALA A 60 -24.24 -2.70 -4.88
CA ALA A 60 -23.05 -2.32 -4.14
C ALA A 60 -21.89 -2.00 -5.12
N PRO A 61 -21.09 -0.95 -4.87
CA PRO A 61 -19.95 -0.65 -5.71
C PRO A 61 -19.02 -1.86 -5.72
N MET A 62 -18.94 -2.54 -6.87
CA MET A 62 -18.15 -3.74 -7.06
C MET A 62 -16.75 -3.35 -7.52
N ALA A 63 -15.74 -3.63 -6.72
CA ALA A 63 -14.34 -3.46 -7.12
C ALA A 63 -13.82 -4.75 -7.80
N ILE A 64 -13.08 -4.60 -8.89
CA ILE A 64 -12.49 -5.69 -9.67
C ILE A 64 -10.98 -5.64 -9.48
N TYR A 65 -10.43 -6.69 -8.89
CA TYR A 65 -8.98 -6.82 -8.78
C TYR A 65 -8.37 -7.21 -10.13
N VAL A 66 -7.32 -6.49 -10.55
CA VAL A 66 -6.49 -6.85 -11.70
C VAL A 66 -5.32 -7.70 -11.19
N PRO A 67 -5.23 -9.00 -11.54
CA PRO A 67 -4.18 -9.91 -11.07
C PRO A 67 -2.88 -9.71 -11.83
N TYR A 68 -2.36 -8.49 -11.77
CA TYR A 68 -1.07 -8.10 -12.33
C TYR A 68 -0.21 -7.56 -11.19
N TYR A 69 1.03 -8.01 -11.14
CA TYR A 69 1.99 -7.70 -10.08
C TYR A 69 3.07 -6.75 -10.62
N PRO A 70 2.76 -5.45 -10.82
CA PRO A 70 3.66 -4.50 -11.48
C PRO A 70 5.00 -4.36 -10.77
N GLY A 71 5.06 -4.55 -9.44
CA GLY A 71 6.30 -4.54 -8.68
C GLY A 71 7.26 -5.68 -9.03
N LEU A 72 6.73 -6.88 -9.27
CA LEU A 72 7.53 -8.04 -9.71
C LEU A 72 7.89 -7.94 -11.19
N ASP A 73 6.95 -7.48 -12.01
CA ASP A 73 7.15 -7.28 -13.44
C ASP A 73 8.25 -6.24 -13.70
N VAL A 74 8.12 -5.03 -13.15
CA VAL A 74 9.16 -4.00 -13.31
C VAL A 74 10.49 -4.43 -12.71
N GLY A 75 10.48 -5.16 -11.58
CA GLY A 75 11.69 -5.54 -10.86
C GLY A 75 12.67 -6.36 -11.70
N GLN A 76 12.19 -7.08 -12.72
CA GLN A 76 13.03 -7.86 -13.65
C GLN A 76 13.83 -6.98 -14.60
N ASP A 77 13.23 -5.88 -15.06
CA ASP A 77 13.77 -5.07 -16.15
C ASP A 77 14.19 -3.65 -15.71
N LEU A 78 14.07 -3.32 -14.42
CA LEU A 78 14.28 -1.96 -13.93
C LEU A 78 15.73 -1.46 -14.10
N TRP A 79 16.70 -2.38 -14.10
CA TRP A 79 18.14 -2.07 -14.22
C TRP A 79 18.72 -2.57 -15.54
N GLY A 80 19.26 -1.65 -16.34
CA GLY A 80 20.06 -2.00 -17.53
C GLY A 80 19.26 -2.39 -18.78
N PHE A 81 17.93 -2.37 -18.73
CA PHE A 81 17.08 -2.62 -19.90
C PHE A 81 16.50 -1.33 -20.47
N ASN A 82 16.28 -1.33 -21.78
CA ASN A 82 15.65 -0.20 -22.47
C ASN A 82 14.17 -0.07 -22.14
N THR A 83 13.61 1.10 -22.42
CA THR A 83 12.22 1.45 -22.12
C THR A 83 11.19 0.61 -22.87
N SER A 84 11.56 0.05 -24.02
CA SER A 84 10.69 -0.83 -24.79
C SER A 84 10.40 -2.13 -24.04
N VAL A 85 11.43 -2.75 -23.47
CA VAL A 85 11.31 -3.97 -22.65
C VAL A 85 10.50 -3.67 -21.40
N ARG A 86 10.87 -2.64 -20.63
CA ARG A 86 10.19 -2.27 -19.38
C ARG A 86 8.71 -1.92 -19.53
N ASP A 87 8.30 -1.43 -20.70
CA ASP A 87 6.91 -1.06 -20.97
C ASP A 87 6.10 -2.17 -21.67
N ALA A 88 6.72 -3.27 -22.08
CA ALA A 88 6.06 -4.32 -22.87
C ALA A 88 4.87 -4.93 -22.12
N SER A 89 5.10 -5.41 -20.90
CA SER A 89 4.07 -6.00 -20.04
C SER A 89 2.96 -4.99 -19.67
N PRO A 90 3.25 -3.76 -19.19
CA PRO A 90 2.22 -2.74 -18.97
C PRO A 90 1.34 -2.45 -20.20
N LYS A 91 1.94 -2.33 -21.40
CA LYS A 91 1.21 -2.09 -22.64
C LYS A 91 0.33 -3.27 -23.04
N ALA A 92 0.84 -4.49 -22.89
CA ALA A 92 0.08 -5.71 -23.18
C ALA A 92 -1.13 -5.83 -22.23
N LEU A 93 -0.94 -5.54 -20.94
CA LEU A 93 -1.99 -5.57 -19.92
C LEU A 93 -3.13 -4.62 -20.26
N VAL A 94 -2.84 -3.32 -20.48
CA VAL A 94 -3.89 -2.33 -20.72
C VAL A 94 -4.67 -2.62 -22.00
N LYS A 95 -3.98 -3.10 -23.04
CA LYS A 95 -4.62 -3.55 -24.29
C LYS A 95 -5.56 -4.73 -24.05
N TRP A 96 -5.14 -5.69 -23.23
CA TRP A 96 -5.96 -6.85 -22.86
C TRP A 96 -7.17 -6.45 -22.02
N LEU A 97 -6.99 -5.56 -21.04
CA LEU A 97 -8.06 -5.06 -20.17
C LEU A 97 -9.13 -4.32 -20.97
N ALA A 98 -8.74 -3.41 -21.87
CA ALA A 98 -9.67 -2.64 -22.68
C ALA A 98 -10.63 -3.48 -23.55
N GLN A 99 -10.26 -4.74 -23.81
CA GLN A 99 -11.08 -5.68 -24.59
C GLN A 99 -12.12 -6.44 -23.74
N ARG A 100 -12.01 -6.39 -22.40
CA ARG A 100 -12.86 -7.16 -21.49
C ARG A 100 -14.24 -6.52 -21.33
N PRO A 101 -15.33 -7.32 -21.33
CA PRO A 101 -16.68 -6.82 -21.03
C PRO A 101 -16.75 -6.06 -19.70
N GLU A 102 -16.04 -6.56 -18.68
CA GLU A 102 -15.97 -5.99 -17.35
C GLU A 102 -15.38 -4.58 -17.38
N TRP A 103 -14.34 -4.36 -18.18
CA TRP A 103 -13.73 -3.05 -18.38
C TRP A 103 -14.72 -2.04 -18.96
N LYS A 104 -15.52 -2.46 -19.94
CA LYS A 104 -16.48 -1.59 -20.64
C LYS A 104 -17.62 -1.09 -19.75
N ARG A 105 -17.89 -1.76 -18.61
CA ARG A 105 -18.96 -1.38 -17.68
C ARG A 105 -18.72 -0.01 -17.05
N MET A 106 -17.49 0.25 -16.59
CA MET A 106 -17.11 1.48 -15.88
C MET A 106 -15.82 2.11 -16.40
N TRP A 107 -15.36 1.68 -17.58
CA TRP A 107 -14.15 2.17 -18.24
C TRP A 107 -12.89 2.04 -17.37
N GLY A 108 -12.83 0.99 -16.55
CA GLY A 108 -11.72 0.71 -15.63
C GLY A 108 -11.81 1.38 -14.25
N ARG A 109 -12.82 2.24 -14.00
CA ARG A 109 -12.95 2.98 -12.71
C ARG A 109 -13.27 2.09 -11.51
N ASP A 110 -13.84 0.93 -11.77
CA ASP A 110 -14.10 -0.12 -10.80
C ASP A 110 -12.94 -1.12 -10.68
N HIS A 111 -11.86 -0.96 -11.45
CA HIS A 111 -10.69 -1.84 -11.40
C HIS A 111 -9.61 -1.27 -10.49
N PHE A 112 -8.91 -2.15 -9.78
CA PHE A 112 -7.76 -1.77 -8.98
C PHE A 112 -6.62 -2.79 -9.07
N LEU A 113 -5.39 -2.32 -8.84
CA LEU A 113 -4.19 -3.16 -8.84
C LEU A 113 -3.25 -2.82 -7.69
N VAL A 114 -2.56 -3.83 -7.16
CA VAL A 114 -1.60 -3.66 -6.06
C VAL A 114 -0.21 -3.44 -6.64
N GLY A 115 0.41 -2.31 -6.33
CA GLY A 115 1.72 -1.93 -6.84
C GLY A 115 2.83 -2.87 -6.35
N GLY A 116 2.91 -3.08 -5.04
CA GLY A 116 3.99 -3.86 -4.42
C GLY A 116 5.36 -3.17 -4.42
N ARG A 117 5.48 -1.99 -5.05
CA ARG A 117 6.63 -1.07 -4.94
C ARG A 117 6.14 0.39 -4.83
N ILE A 118 7.09 1.32 -4.73
CA ILE A 118 6.80 2.76 -4.71
C ILE A 118 6.22 3.21 -6.04
N GLY A 119 5.29 4.15 -6.03
CA GLY A 119 4.63 4.63 -7.25
C GLY A 119 5.61 5.26 -8.24
N LEU A 120 6.80 5.69 -7.79
CA LEU A 120 7.82 6.27 -8.67
C LEU A 120 8.26 5.28 -9.76
N ASP A 121 8.22 3.99 -9.47
CA ASP A 121 8.61 2.92 -10.40
C ASP A 121 7.66 2.79 -11.60
N TYR A 122 6.49 3.46 -11.57
CA TYR A 122 5.44 3.35 -12.60
C TYR A 122 5.13 4.65 -13.33
N ARG A 123 5.80 5.75 -12.95
CA ARG A 123 5.43 7.12 -13.32
C ARG A 123 6.35 7.75 -14.37
N ARG A 124 7.15 6.97 -15.09
CA ARG A 124 8.12 7.50 -16.04
C ARG A 124 7.44 8.35 -17.12
N ARG A 125 7.89 9.60 -17.28
CA ARG A 125 7.27 10.57 -18.18
C ARG A 125 7.80 10.49 -19.61
N THR A 126 9.11 10.38 -19.78
CA THR A 126 9.74 10.39 -21.11
C THR A 126 9.92 8.99 -21.67
N GLY A 127 10.33 8.87 -22.94
CA GLY A 127 10.77 7.61 -23.56
C GLY A 127 12.27 7.33 -23.44
N ASN A 128 13.00 8.09 -22.62
CA ASN A 128 14.45 7.96 -22.50
C ASN A 128 14.82 6.71 -21.68
N ASP A 129 15.78 5.93 -22.17
CA ASP A 129 16.27 4.71 -21.52
C ASP A 129 16.99 5.00 -20.20
N SER A 130 17.54 6.20 -20.02
CA SER A 130 18.13 6.62 -18.74
C SER A 130 17.11 6.93 -17.65
N ASP A 131 15.84 7.16 -18.00
CA ASP A 131 14.82 7.52 -17.03
C ASP A 131 14.36 6.27 -16.25
N TRP A 132 14.07 6.45 -14.96
CA TRP A 132 13.64 5.39 -14.05
C TRP A 132 12.19 4.93 -14.30
N GLY A 133 11.93 3.62 -14.16
CA GLY A 133 10.59 3.04 -14.06
C GLY A 133 9.88 2.74 -15.39
N THR A 134 8.63 2.28 -15.29
CA THR A 134 7.73 2.04 -16.43
C THR A 134 6.80 3.22 -16.71
N LYS A 135 6.08 3.17 -17.83
CA LYS A 135 4.99 4.09 -18.15
C LYS A 135 3.62 3.66 -17.62
N LEU A 136 3.53 2.63 -16.77
CA LEU A 136 2.25 2.02 -16.39
C LEU A 136 1.19 3.06 -16.00
N THR A 137 1.45 3.98 -15.06
CA THR A 137 0.44 4.98 -14.64
C THR A 137 0.23 6.12 -15.64
N ASN A 138 1.08 6.21 -16.66
CA ASN A 138 0.92 7.14 -17.76
C ASN A 138 0.14 6.55 -18.94
N LEU A 139 -0.19 5.25 -18.93
CA LEU A 139 -1.07 4.64 -19.92
C LEU A 139 -2.52 5.09 -19.69
N PRO A 140 -3.27 5.45 -20.75
CA PRO A 140 -4.63 5.99 -20.62
C PRO A 140 -5.58 5.12 -19.81
N GLU A 141 -5.53 3.80 -20.01
CA GLU A 141 -6.37 2.83 -19.31
C GLU A 141 -6.00 2.75 -17.83
N ALA A 142 -4.71 2.70 -17.52
CA ALA A 142 -4.23 2.62 -16.14
C ALA A 142 -4.57 3.86 -15.31
N ARG A 143 -4.71 5.04 -15.94
CA ARG A 143 -5.20 6.26 -15.27
C ARG A 143 -6.64 6.17 -14.80
N ASN A 144 -7.44 5.30 -15.40
CA ASN A 144 -8.82 5.08 -14.98
C ASN A 144 -8.93 4.07 -13.83
N MET A 145 -7.92 3.22 -13.61
CA MET A 145 -7.89 2.26 -12.51
C MET A 145 -7.34 2.86 -11.22
N SER A 146 -7.69 2.27 -10.08
CA SER A 146 -7.04 2.58 -8.81
C SER A 146 -5.73 1.79 -8.65
N LEU A 147 -4.61 2.47 -8.47
CA LEU A 147 -3.32 1.85 -8.13
C LEU A 147 -3.11 1.91 -6.63
N LEU A 148 -2.70 0.81 -6.02
CA LEU A 148 -2.34 0.73 -4.60
C LEU A 148 -0.82 0.58 -4.43
N PRO A 149 -0.01 1.65 -4.57
CA PRO A 149 1.43 1.57 -4.39
C PRO A 149 1.81 1.61 -2.91
N ILE A 150 3.08 1.35 -2.59
CA ILE A 150 3.57 1.54 -1.23
C ILE A 150 3.71 3.04 -0.88
N GLU A 151 4.18 3.83 -1.84
CA GLU A 151 4.31 5.28 -1.73
C GLU A 151 3.61 5.91 -2.93
N SER A 152 2.59 6.73 -2.67
CA SER A 152 1.85 7.40 -3.74
C SER A 152 2.60 8.61 -4.28
N GLY A 153 2.23 9.00 -5.48
CA GLY A 153 2.66 10.21 -6.15
C GLY A 153 1.65 11.34 -6.08
N THR A 154 1.71 12.17 -7.11
CA THR A 154 0.81 13.30 -7.34
C THR A 154 -0.43 12.92 -8.16
N TYR A 155 -0.66 11.63 -8.43
CA TYR A 155 -1.76 11.17 -9.26
C TYR A 155 -2.97 10.83 -8.40
N ASN A 156 -4.16 11.26 -8.84
CA ASN A 156 -5.40 11.16 -8.05
C ASN A 156 -5.94 9.73 -7.94
N ASN A 157 -5.41 8.79 -8.74
CA ASN A 157 -5.82 7.39 -8.75
C ASN A 157 -4.81 6.47 -8.02
N GLU A 158 -3.87 7.03 -7.27
CA GLU A 158 -2.91 6.30 -6.44
C GLU A 158 -3.30 6.38 -4.97
N PHE A 159 -3.53 5.22 -4.32
CA PHE A 159 -3.89 5.13 -2.91
C PHE A 159 -2.82 4.33 -2.16
N PRO A 160 -1.97 4.98 -1.33
CA PRO A 160 -0.84 4.31 -0.71
C PRO A 160 -1.33 3.24 0.28
N ILE A 161 -0.72 2.06 0.21
CA ILE A 161 -0.91 0.98 1.18
C ILE A 161 0.37 0.79 2.00
N PRO A 162 0.28 0.28 3.25
CA PRO A 162 1.46 0.04 4.07
C PRO A 162 2.48 -0.86 3.37
N TYR A 163 3.78 -0.62 3.65
CA TYR A 163 4.84 -1.54 3.25
C TYR A 163 4.48 -2.97 3.69
N PRO A 164 4.55 -3.97 2.79
CA PRO A 164 4.44 -5.35 3.18
C PRO A 164 5.48 -5.64 4.26
N THR A 165 5.02 -6.06 5.43
CA THR A 165 5.92 -6.44 6.53
C THR A 165 5.93 -7.94 6.65
N TYR A 166 7.09 -8.55 6.93
CA TYR A 166 7.17 -9.98 7.27
C TYR A 166 6.37 -10.37 8.53
N PHE A 167 5.80 -9.40 9.24
CA PHE A 167 4.96 -9.62 10.40
C PHE A 167 3.49 -9.77 9.98
N HIS A 168 3.06 -11.03 9.83
CA HIS A 168 1.69 -11.41 9.48
C HIS A 168 1.09 -12.29 10.58
N PRO A 169 0.70 -11.72 11.73
CA PRO A 169 0.16 -12.50 12.84
C PRO A 169 -1.19 -13.12 12.44
N SER A 170 -1.39 -14.40 12.74
CA SER A 170 -2.65 -15.11 12.49
C SER A 170 -3.70 -14.90 13.59
N SER A 171 -3.27 -14.38 14.74
CA SER A 171 -4.09 -14.14 15.94
C SER A 171 -3.53 -13.01 16.81
N ASP A 172 -4.39 -12.48 17.69
CA ASP A 172 -3.98 -11.47 18.67
C ASP A 172 -2.92 -11.98 19.64
N ASP A 173 -2.91 -13.28 19.94
CA ASP A 173 -1.90 -13.90 20.79
C ASP A 173 -0.49 -13.80 20.20
N GLU A 174 -0.34 -13.95 18.89
CA GLU A 174 0.94 -13.76 18.20
C GLU A 174 1.42 -12.30 18.29
N VAL A 175 0.49 -11.34 18.20
CA VAL A 175 0.78 -9.91 18.42
C VAL A 175 1.29 -9.68 19.84
N LEU A 176 0.58 -10.21 20.84
CA LEU A 176 0.95 -10.06 22.25
C LEU A 176 2.30 -10.72 22.55
N GLN A 177 2.57 -11.90 21.98
CA GLN A 177 3.86 -12.59 22.11
C GLN A 177 5.00 -11.74 21.52
N TRP A 178 4.82 -11.20 20.31
CA TRP A 178 5.81 -10.33 19.69
C TRP A 178 6.05 -9.07 20.53
N GLN A 179 5.00 -8.41 21.00
CA GLN A 179 5.12 -7.22 21.87
C GLN A 179 5.87 -7.53 23.18
N ARG A 180 5.54 -8.64 23.85
CA ARG A 180 6.23 -9.09 25.08
C ARG A 180 7.72 -9.34 24.80
N ARG A 181 8.04 -10.00 23.69
CA ARG A 181 9.44 -10.21 23.25
C ARG A 181 10.15 -8.88 23.04
N MET A 182 9.54 -7.93 22.33
CA MET A 182 10.15 -6.63 22.01
C MET A 182 10.34 -5.73 23.23
N ARG A 183 9.42 -5.78 24.21
CA ARG A 183 9.53 -5.04 25.49
C ARG A 183 10.69 -5.53 26.37
N ARG A 184 11.05 -6.82 26.28
CA ARG A 184 12.15 -7.42 27.06
C ARG A 184 13.53 -7.22 26.42
N LYS A 185 13.61 -6.70 25.21
CA LYS A 185 14.91 -6.44 24.55
C LYS A 185 15.60 -5.25 25.22
N LYS A 186 16.85 -5.46 25.65
CA LYS A 186 17.73 -4.37 26.07
C LYS A 186 18.00 -3.46 24.87
N ARG A 187 17.78 -2.16 25.03
CA ARG A 187 18.03 -1.12 24.02
C ARG A 187 19.12 -0.19 24.55
N PRO A 188 20.41 -0.51 24.34
CA PRO A 188 21.50 0.29 24.89
C PRO A 188 21.69 1.64 24.17
N TYR A 189 21.09 1.79 22.97
CA TYR A 189 21.14 3.00 22.17
C TYR A 189 19.76 3.68 22.17
N LEU A 190 19.76 5.02 22.18
CA LEU A 190 18.55 5.83 22.13
C LEU A 190 17.89 5.76 20.76
N PHE A 191 18.70 5.80 19.70
CA PHE A 191 18.26 5.69 18.32
C PHE A 191 19.29 4.94 17.48
N SER A 192 18.91 4.56 16.27
CA SER A 192 19.82 3.92 15.32
C SER A 192 19.61 4.53 13.94
N PHE A 193 20.70 4.70 13.20
CA PHE A 193 20.66 5.19 11.83
C PHE A 193 21.05 4.04 10.90
N SER A 194 20.11 3.62 10.05
CA SER A 194 20.36 2.58 9.04
C SER A 194 20.61 3.20 7.67
N GLY A 195 21.76 2.90 7.07
CA GLY A 195 22.06 3.36 5.73
C GLY A 195 23.54 3.24 5.36
N ALA A 196 23.87 3.64 4.13
CA ALA A 196 25.24 3.87 3.69
C ALA A 196 25.40 5.29 3.14
N PRO A 197 26.63 5.82 3.10
CA PRO A 197 26.94 7.05 2.38
C PRO A 197 26.57 6.96 0.90
N ARG A 198 26.39 8.11 0.24
CA ARG A 198 26.24 8.18 -1.22
C ARG A 198 27.51 8.77 -1.83
N PRO A 199 28.41 7.95 -2.43
CA PRO A 199 29.66 8.44 -2.99
C PRO A 199 29.47 9.56 -4.03
N GLU A 200 28.45 9.41 -4.87
CA GLU A 200 28.07 10.38 -5.91
C GLU A 200 27.34 11.62 -5.38
N SER A 201 27.18 11.76 -4.06
CA SER A 201 26.46 12.89 -3.45
C SER A 201 27.05 13.22 -2.07
N PRO A 202 28.29 13.76 -2.02
CA PRO A 202 28.99 14.04 -0.76
C PRO A 202 28.24 15.04 0.13
N ASP A 203 27.57 16.02 -0.47
CA ASP A 203 26.83 17.08 0.26
C ASP A 203 25.44 16.64 0.74
N ALA A 204 25.07 15.37 0.57
CA ALA A 204 23.79 14.88 1.05
C ALA A 204 23.74 14.93 2.58
N ILE A 205 22.67 15.50 3.15
CA ILE A 205 22.39 15.49 4.60
C ILE A 205 22.50 14.09 5.21
N ARG A 206 22.31 13.05 4.40
CA ARG A 206 22.52 11.65 4.78
C ARG A 206 23.93 11.39 5.31
N ASN A 207 24.97 11.95 4.70
CA ASN A 207 26.36 11.74 5.13
C ASN A 207 26.61 12.43 6.48
N GLU A 208 26.16 13.67 6.63
CA GLU A 208 26.18 14.40 7.91
C GLU A 208 25.46 13.62 9.03
N LEU A 209 24.28 13.05 8.76
CA LEU A 209 23.55 12.23 9.73
C LEU A 209 24.29 10.94 10.11
N ILE A 210 25.05 10.34 9.18
CA ILE A 210 25.90 9.18 9.46
C ILE A 210 27.05 9.59 10.39
N GLU A 211 27.73 10.69 10.09
CA GLU A 211 28.85 11.21 10.90
C GLU A 211 28.40 11.62 12.30
N GLN A 212 27.26 12.31 12.42
CA GLN A 212 26.66 12.65 13.70
C GLN A 212 26.25 11.41 14.52
N CYS A 213 25.75 10.37 13.85
CA CYS A 213 25.44 9.11 14.53
C CYS A 213 26.72 8.41 15.01
N GLN A 214 27.74 8.33 14.18
CA GLN A 214 29.01 7.67 14.52
C GLN A 214 29.78 8.38 15.63
N SER A 215 29.67 9.71 15.73
CA SER A 215 30.27 10.50 16.81
C SER A 215 29.48 10.47 18.12
N SER A 216 28.27 9.93 18.14
CA SER A 216 27.40 9.88 19.33
C SER A 216 27.43 8.52 20.03
N VAL A 217 27.70 8.52 21.34
CA VAL A 217 27.61 7.31 22.19
C VAL A 217 26.17 6.78 22.33
N THR A 218 25.16 7.60 21.99
CA THR A 218 23.74 7.24 22.12
C THR A 218 23.13 6.70 20.82
N CYS A 219 23.84 6.79 19.69
CA CYS A 219 23.40 6.28 18.41
C CYS A 219 24.07 4.94 18.08
N LYS A 220 23.32 4.05 17.43
CA LYS A 220 23.90 2.91 16.72
C LYS A 220 23.80 3.10 15.23
N PHE A 221 24.93 3.25 14.57
CA PHE A 221 24.98 3.19 13.12
C PHE A 221 24.87 1.73 12.64
N LEU A 222 23.94 1.49 11.71
CA LEU A 222 23.70 0.21 11.03
C LEU A 222 24.08 0.39 9.56
N GLY A 223 25.33 0.09 9.23
CA GLY A 223 25.88 0.29 7.88
C GLY A 223 25.28 -0.67 6.84
N CYS A 224 24.63 -0.13 5.81
CA CYS A 224 24.03 -0.87 4.71
C CYS A 224 24.92 -0.81 3.45
N TYR A 225 26.15 -1.30 3.55
CA TYR A 225 27.18 -1.12 2.50
C TYR A 225 27.04 -2.08 1.32
N HIS A 226 26.59 -3.28 1.61
CA HIS A 226 26.19 -4.26 0.60
C HIS A 226 24.68 -4.19 0.59
N GLY A 227 24.07 -3.86 -0.55
CA GLY A 227 22.62 -3.88 -0.70
C GLY A 227 22.04 -5.21 -0.21
N ALA A 228 20.73 -5.22 0.05
CA ALA A 228 20.02 -6.49 0.16
C ALA A 228 20.04 -7.22 -1.19
#